data_AF-A0A1E1UY19-F1
#
_entry.id   AF-A0A1E1UY19-F1
#
_cell.length_a   1.000
_cell.length_b   1.000
_cell.length_c   1.000
_cell.angle_alpha   90.00
_cell.angle_beta   90.00
_cell.angle_gamma   90.00
#
_symmetry.space_group_name_H-M   'P 1'
#
loop_
_entity.id
_entity.type
_entity.pdbx_description
1 polymer ?
#
loop_
_entity_poly.entity_id
_entity_poly.type
_entity_poly.pdbx_seq_one_letter_code
_entity_poly.pdbx_strand_id
1 'polypeptide(L)' 'MKDLPPSTALWLALGSHVRHVHTDYERLLAEGYDRDAARFFVVEDTEAVLSAWGCQRSVDENEEAEAEEA' A
#
# COMPACT_ATOMS: atom_id res chain seq x y z
N MET A 1 -20.04 2.21 -6.76
CA MET A 1 -18.75 2.61 -6.14
C MET A 1 -19.03 2.73 -4.65
N LYS A 2 -18.29 2.01 -3.80
CA LYS A 2 -18.45 2.12 -2.34
C LYS A 2 -18.01 3.54 -1.95
N ASP A 3 -18.87 4.30 -1.29
CA ASP A 3 -18.58 5.68 -0.89
C ASP A 3 -17.62 5.62 0.31
N LEU A 4 -16.35 5.94 0.07
CA LEU A 4 -15.32 5.96 1.11
C LEU A 4 -15.16 7.38 1.64
N PRO A 5 -14.94 7.57 2.95
CA PRO A 5 -14.52 8.87 3.47
C PRO A 5 -13.32 9.40 2.67
N PRO A 6 -13.30 10.69 2.29
CA PRO A 6 -12.23 11.25 1.45
C PRO A 6 -10.81 11.01 2.00
N SER A 7 -10.65 11.02 3.32
CA SER A 7 -9.39 10.70 3.99
C SER A 7 -8.93 9.26 3.76
N THR A 8 -9.85 8.29 3.81
CA THR A 8 -9.56 6.87 3.55
C THR A 8 -9.18 6.67 2.09
N ALA A 9 -9.94 7.26 1.17
CA ALA A 9 -9.64 7.19 -0.26
C ALA A 9 -8.26 7.80 -0.59
N LEU A 10 -7.94 8.94 0.03
CA LEU A 10 -6.63 9.57 -0.14
C LEU A 10 -5.50 8.70 0.41
N TRP A 11 -5.69 8.05 1.56
CA TRP A 11 -4.69 7.16 2.13
C TRP A 11 -4.41 5.93 1.24
N LEU A 12 -5.47 5.29 0.75
CA LEU A 12 -5.35 4.16 -0.19
C LEU A 12 -4.63 4.56 -1.47
N ALA A 13 -4.98 5.73 -2.03
CA ALA A 13 -4.32 6.27 -3.22
C ALA A 13 -2.85 6.58 -2.96
N LEU A 14 -2.52 7.15 -1.80
CA LEU A 14 -1.15 7.45 -1.40
C LEU A 14 -0.31 6.19 -1.25
N GLY A 15 -0.81 5.19 -0.50
CA GLY A 15 -0.12 3.91 -0.33
C GLY A 15 0.07 3.17 -1.66
N SER A 16 -0.93 3.20 -2.55
CA SER A 16 -0.80 2.68 -3.91
C SER A 16 0.29 3.41 -4.70
N HIS A 17 0.30 4.75 -4.68
CA HIS A 17 1.31 5.54 -5.37
C HIS A 17 2.73 5.21 -4.88
N VAL A 18 2.94 5.16 -3.56
CA VAL A 18 4.24 4.82 -2.99
C VAL A 18 4.68 3.43 -3.41
N ARG A 19 3.80 2.43 -3.29
CA ARG A 19 4.07 1.06 -3.72
C ARG A 19 4.52 1.01 -5.19
N HIS A 20 3.80 1.65 -6.09
CA HIS A 20 4.11 1.59 -7.52
C HIS A 20 5.34 2.42 -7.94
N VAL A 21 5.62 3.56 -7.29
CA VAL A 21 6.60 4.53 -7.78
C VAL A 21 7.90 4.53 -6.97
N HIS A 22 7.84 4.14 -5.70
CA HIS A 22 8.95 4.26 -4.76
C HIS A 22 9.46 2.92 -4.24
N THR A 23 9.00 1.80 -4.79
CA THR A 23 9.47 0.45 -4.42
C THR A 23 9.73 -0.41 -5.66
N ASP A 24 10.24 -1.62 -5.44
CA ASP A 24 10.46 -2.62 -6.48
C ASP A 24 9.17 -3.30 -7.00
N TYR A 25 7.98 -2.85 -6.61
CA TYR A 25 6.70 -3.49 -6.93
C TYR A 25 6.53 -3.78 -8.43
N GLU A 26 6.75 -2.77 -9.29
CA GLU A 26 6.62 -2.92 -10.74
C GLU A 26 7.65 -3.91 -11.32
N ARG A 27 8.85 -3.95 -10.74
CA ARG A 27 9.89 -4.90 -11.13
C ARG A 27 9.47 -6.33 -10.78
N LEU A 28 8.97 -6.56 -9.57
CA LEU A 28 8.49 -7.86 -9.11
C LEU A 28 7.34 -8.37 -9.99
N LEU A 29 6.39 -7.50 -10.36
CA LEU A 29 5.32 -7.87 -11.29
C LEU A 29 5.86 -8.25 -12.68
N ALA A 30 6.85 -7.51 -13.20
CA ALA A 30 7.49 -7.82 -14.47
C ALA A 30 8.28 -9.14 -14.44
N GLU A 31 8.81 -9.53 -13.28
CA GLU A 31 9.48 -10.80 -13.04
C GLU A 31 8.52 -11.99 -12.88
N GLY A 32 7.21 -11.74 -12.85
CA GLY A 32 6.18 -12.77 -12.81
C GLY A 32 5.72 -13.17 -11.40
N TYR A 33 6.10 -12.38 -10.38
CA TYR A 33 5.50 -12.54 -9.05
C TYR A 33 4.01 -12.19 -9.09
N ASP A 34 3.21 -12.91 -8.32
CA ASP A 34 1.82 -12.52 -8.10
C ASP A 34 1.75 -11.24 -7.25
N ARG A 35 0.56 -10.62 -7.23
CA ARG A 35 0.35 -9.33 -6.58
C ARG A 35 0.50 -9.39 -5.07
N ASP A 36 0.15 -10.52 -4.45
CA ASP A 36 0.18 -10.66 -3.00
C ASP A 36 1.61 -10.87 -2.54
N ALA A 37 2.39 -11.71 -3.25
CA ALA A 37 3.82 -11.85 -3.06
C ALA A 37 4.55 -10.52 -3.27
N ALA A 38 4.27 -9.80 -4.37
CA ALA A 38 4.89 -8.51 -4.64
C ALA A 38 4.57 -7.46 -3.57
N ARG A 39 3.32 -7.44 -3.05
CA ARG A 39 2.93 -6.55 -1.93
C ARG A 39 3.67 -6.90 -0.65
N PHE A 40 3.79 -8.19 -0.34
CA PHE A 40 4.51 -8.68 0.83
C PHE A 40 5.98 -8.24 0.81
N PHE A 41 6.66 -8.32 -0.33
CA PHE A 41 8.09 -7.95 -0.41
C PHE A 41 8.35 -6.45 -0.27
N VAL A 42 7.41 -5.58 -0.66
CA VAL A 42 7.61 -4.13 -0.69
C VAL A 42 6.92 -3.40 0.47
N VAL A 43 6.30 -4.12 1.40
CA VAL A 43 5.56 -3.51 2.52
C VAL A 43 6.50 -2.66 3.39
N GLU A 44 7.67 -3.19 3.74
CA GLU A 44 8.66 -2.46 4.54
C GLU A 44 9.21 -1.22 3.82
N ASP A 45 9.47 -1.32 2.52
CA ASP A 45 9.90 -0.18 1.69
C ASP A 45 8.81 0.89 1.60
N THR A 46 7.55 0.47 1.47
CA THR A 46 6.39 1.37 1.42
C THR A 46 6.25 2.13 2.74
N GLU A 47 6.33 1.43 3.87
CA GLU A 47 6.30 2.03 5.21
C GLU A 47 7.47 2.99 5.42
N ALA A 48 8.68 2.62 4.98
CA ALA A 48 9.87 3.45 5.11
C ALA A 48 9.72 4.79 4.37
N VAL A 49 9.17 4.78 3.15
CA VAL A 49 8.92 6.01 2.37
C VAL A 49 7.86 6.88 3.03
N LEU A 50 6.74 6.30 3.47
CA LEU A 50 5.67 7.04 4.16
C LEU A 50 6.16 7.65 5.48
N SER A 51 6.95 6.89 6.25
CA SER A 51 7.59 7.36 7.49
C SER A 51 8.56 8.52 7.22
N ALA A 52 9.36 8.42 6.15
CA ALA A 52 10.26 9.51 5.74
C ALA A 52 9.50 10.79 5.33
N TRP A 53 8.27 10.67 4.87
CA TRP A 53 7.37 11.82 4.59
C TRP A 53 6.64 12.34 5.84
N GLY A 54 6.84 11.72 6.99
CA GLY A 54 6.23 12.09 8.26
C GLY A 54 4.82 11.52 8.48
N CYS A 55 4.41 10.51 7.72
CA CYS A 55 3.15 9.82 7.95
C CYS A 55 3.24 8.97 9.23
N GLN A 56 2.27 9.11 10.13
CA GLN A 56 2.18 8.35 11.38
C GLN A 56 1.23 7.14 11.29
N ARG A 57 0.51 7.02 10.17
CA ARG A 57 -0.42 5.93 9.90
C ARG A 57 0.30 4.82 9.15
N SER A 58 0.09 3.57 9.55
CA SER A 58 0.64 2.41 8.84
C SER A 58 -0.31 1.93 7.74
N VAL A 59 0.24 1.33 6.68
CA VAL A 59 -0.50 0.74 5.55
C VAL A 59 -1.08 -0.63 5.94
N ASP A 60 -0.41 -1.40 6.80
CA ASP A 60 -0.88 -2.71 7.30
C ASP A 60 -2.20 -2.60 8.08
N GLU A 61 -2.33 -1.58 8.94
CA GLU A 61 -3.55 -1.33 9.73
C GLU A 61 -4.81 -1.09 8.88
N ASN A 62 -4.64 -0.74 7.59
CA ASN A 62 -5.77 -0.52 6.69
C ASN A 62 -6.18 -1.77 5.92
N GLU A 63 -5.24 -2.70 5.64
CA GLU A 63 -5.55 -3.95 4.94
C GLU A 63 -6.28 -4.94 5.87
N GLU A 64 -5.95 -4.96 7.18
CA GLU A 64 -6.71 -5.73 8.19
C GLU A 64 -8.15 -5.22 8.37
N ALA A 65 -8.35 -3.90 8.36
CA ALA A 65 -9.68 -3.29 8.48
C ALA A 65 -10.61 -3.61 7.29
N GLU A 66 -10.06 -3.81 6.09
CA GLU A 66 -10.83 -4.22 4.90
C GLU A 66 -11.15 -5.73 4.89
N ALA A 67 -10.30 -6.56 5.51
CA ALA A 67 -10.51 -8.00 5.62
C ALA A 67 -11.54 -8.40 6.70
N GLU A 68 -11.68 -7.61 7.77
CA GLU A 68 -12.67 -7.86 8.83
C GLU A 68 -14.11 -7.48 8.42
N GLU A 69 -14.27 -6.61 7.41
CA GLU A 69 -15.59 -6.21 6.88
C GLU A 69 -16.13 -7.12 5.74
N ALA A 70 -15.36 -8.09 5.25
CA ALA A 70 -15.66 -8.86 4.03
C ALA A 70 -16.33 -10.23 4.26
#